data_AF-A0A226X104-F1
#
_entry.id   AF-A0A226X104-F1
#
_cell.length_a   1.000
_cell.length_b   1.000
_cell.length_c   1.000
_cell.angle_alpha   90.00
_cell.angle_beta   90.00
_cell.angle_gamma   90.00
#
_symmetry.space_group_name_H-M   'P 1'
#
loop_
_entity.id
_entity.type
_entity.pdbx_description
1 polymer ?
#
loop_
_entity_poly.entity_id
_entity_poly.type
_entity_poly.pdbx_seq_one_letter_code
_entity_poly.pdbx_strand_id
1 'polypeptide(L)' 'MVTYSGQASDKVSGTVFSITADELQHADAYEVAAYRRDRVLLASGTSAWVYVDARSAKPAPV' A
#
# COMPACT_ATOMS: atom_id res chain seq x y z
N MET A 1 -6.56 -8.82 -10.27
CA MET A 1 -5.73 -8.96 -9.05
C MET A 1 -4.35 -8.43 -9.39
N VAL A 2 -3.84 -7.47 -8.63
CA VAL A 2 -2.48 -6.95 -8.81
C VAL A 2 -1.52 -7.88 -8.08
N THR A 3 -0.43 -8.28 -8.73
CA THR A 3 0.61 -9.14 -8.16
C THR A 3 1.97 -8.52 -8.41
N TYR A 4 2.94 -8.80 -7.54
CA TYR A 4 4.30 -8.30 -7.67
C TYR A 4 5.00 -8.95 -8.87
N SER A 5 5.45 -8.12 -9.82
CA SER A 5 6.14 -8.56 -11.04
C SER A 5 7.67 -8.48 -10.97
N GLY A 6 8.22 -7.78 -9.96
CA GLY A 6 9.66 -7.49 -9.87
C GLY A 6 10.17 -6.38 -10.78
N GLN A 7 9.31 -5.78 -11.61
CA GLN A 7 9.71 -4.70 -12.52
C GLN A 7 9.48 -3.33 -11.89
N ALA A 8 10.55 -2.54 -11.74
CA ALA A 8 10.48 -1.19 -11.19
C ALA A 8 9.70 -0.19 -12.08
N SER A 9 9.50 -0.51 -13.36
CA SER A 9 8.69 0.29 -14.29
C SER A 9 7.19 0.11 -14.10
N ASP A 10 6.76 -0.94 -13.41
CA ASP A 10 5.35 -1.24 -13.26
C ASP A 10 4.69 -0.24 -12.31
N LYS A 11 3.58 0.34 -12.77
CA LYS A 11 2.84 1.35 -12.04
C LYS A 11 1.40 0.91 -11.89
N VAL A 12 0.86 1.06 -10.68
CA VAL A 12 -0.56 0.88 -10.41
C VAL A 12 -1.20 2.26 -10.43
N SER A 13 -2.05 2.52 -11.42
CA SER A 13 -2.86 3.72 -11.45
C SER A 13 -3.89 3.67 -10.32
N GLY A 14 -3.97 4.74 -9.54
CA GLY A 14 -4.87 4.81 -8.38
C GLY A 14 -5.10 6.25 -7.95
N THR A 15 -5.90 6.41 -6.90
CA THR A 15 -6.19 7.71 -6.28
C THR A 15 -5.76 7.66 -4.82
N VAL A 16 -5.09 8.70 -4.36
CA VAL A 16 -4.76 8.88 -2.94
C VAL A 16 -5.86 9.69 -2.28
N PHE A 17 -6.41 9.18 -1.18
CA PHE A 17 -7.38 9.90 -0.36
C PHE A 17 -6.70 10.37 0.92
N SER A 18 -6.98 11.61 1.31
CA SER A 18 -6.58 12.13 2.62
C SER A 18 -7.62 11.69 3.63
N ILE A 19 -7.25 10.77 4.51
CA ILE A 19 -8.10 10.28 5.60
C ILE A 19 -7.53 10.68 6.95
N THR A 20 -8.40 10.83 7.94
CA THR A 20 -8.02 11.08 9.33
C THR A 20 -7.45 9.81 9.99
N ALA A 21 -6.76 9.99 11.12
CA ALA A 21 -6.22 8.85 11.87
C ALA A 21 -7.33 7.90 12.37
N ASP A 22 -8.49 8.44 12.74
CA ASP A 22 -9.64 7.65 13.19
C ASP A 22 -10.24 6.84 12.04
N GLU A 23 -10.33 7.40 10.83
CA GLU A 23 -10.77 6.65 9.63
C GLU A 23 -9.77 5.57 9.23
N LEU A 24 -8.47 5.85 9.37
CA LEU A 24 -7.42 4.86 9.14
C LEU A 24 -7.52 3.69 10.13
N GLN A 25 -7.84 3.96 11.41
CA GLN A 25 -8.06 2.93 12.41
C GLN A 25 -9.31 2.10 12.11
N HIS A 26 -10.38 2.72 11.60
CA HIS A 26 -11.56 1.98 11.13
C HIS A 26 -11.26 1.10 9.93
N ALA A 27 -10.41 1.55 9.00
CA ALA A 27 -9.95 0.73 7.88
C ALA A 27 -9.10 -0.47 8.35
N ASP A 28 -8.19 -0.24 9.31
CA ASP A 28 -7.39 -1.30 9.94
C ASP A 28 -8.27 -2.37 10.62
N ALA A 29 -9.43 -1.98 11.15
CA ALA A 29 -10.35 -2.91 11.82
C ALA A 29 -11.09 -3.85 10.84
N TYR A 30 -11.12 -3.54 9.54
CA TYR A 30 -11.84 -4.33 8.54
C TYR A 30 -10.99 -5.45 7.94
N GLU A 31 -9.66 -5.31 7.87
CA GLU A 31 -8.75 -6.26 7.22
C GLU A 31 -7.88 -7.03 8.23
N VAL A 32 -8.46 -8.10 8.80
CA VAL A 32 -7.78 -8.97 9.77
C VAL A 32 -6.64 -9.76 9.11
N ALA A 33 -5.42 -9.64 9.68
CA ALA A 33 -4.19 -10.47 9.54
C ALA A 33 -3.63 -10.80 8.13
N ALA A 34 -4.41 -10.68 7.05
CA ALA A 34 -4.00 -11.02 5.69
C ALA A 34 -3.28 -9.87 4.97
N TYR A 35 -3.45 -8.63 5.44
CA TYR A 35 -2.86 -7.44 4.82
C TYR A 35 -1.94 -6.72 5.81
N ARG A 36 -0.82 -6.22 5.30
CA ARG A 36 0.11 -5.35 6.02
C ARG A 36 0.02 -3.93 5.47
N ARG A 37 0.20 -2.95 6.35
CA ARG A 37 0.22 -1.54 5.98
C ARG A 37 1.67 -1.08 5.77
N ASP A 38 2.01 -0.74 4.53
CA ASP A 38 3.32 -0.21 4.15
C ASP A 38 3.20 1.28 3.81
N ARG A 39 4.17 2.09 4.25
CA ARG A 39 4.29 3.50 3.83
C ARG A 39 5.13 3.56 2.58
N VAL A 40 4.57 4.09 1.49
CA VAL A 40 5.26 4.21 0.20
C VAL A 40 5.26 5.65 -0.29
N LEU A 41 6.29 6.01 -1.04
CA LEU A 41 6.31 7.26 -1.81
C LEU A 41 5.67 6.98 -3.17
N LEU A 42 4.54 7.62 -3.44
CA LEU A 42 3.88 7.53 -4.74
C LEU A 42 4.73 8.23 -5.81
N ALA A 43 4.57 7.83 -7.07
CA ALA A 43 5.22 8.50 -8.20
C ALA A 43 4.85 9.99 -8.33
N SER A 44 3.75 10.42 -7.69
CA SER A 44 3.35 11.81 -7.55
C SER A 44 4.17 12.60 -6.52
N GLY A 45 5.08 11.96 -5.80
CA GLY A 45 5.87 12.57 -4.71
C GLY A 45 5.15 12.61 -3.37
N THR A 46 3.92 12.09 -3.27
CA THR A 46 3.15 12.05 -2.02
C THR A 46 3.41 10.76 -1.26
N SER A 47 3.68 10.84 0.04
CA SER A 47 3.72 9.65 0.90
C SER A 47 2.31 9.19 1.22
N ALA A 48 2.01 7.92 0.96
CA ALA A 48 0.71 7.32 1.25
C ALA A 48 0.88 5.98 1.97
N TRP A 49 -0.16 5.58 2.69
CA TRP A 49 -0.27 4.24 3.25
C TRP A 49 -0.95 3.33 2.24
N VAL A 50 -0.38 2.16 2.01
CA VAL A 50 -0.95 1.12 1.15
C VAL A 50 -1.11 -0.17 1.93
N TYR A 51 -2.20 -0.88 1.67
CA TYR A 51 -2.43 -2.22 2.19
C TYR A 51 -1.98 -3.22 1.14
N VAL A 52 -0.98 -4.03 1.49
CA VAL A 52 -0.45 -5.09 0.64
C VAL A 52 -0.65 -6.41 1.34
N ASP A 53 -0.92 -7.47 0.57
CA ASP A 53 -1.04 -8.81 1.16
C ASP A 53 0.24 -9.14 1.94
N ALA A 54 0.07 -9.59 3.19
CA ALA A 54 1.18 -9.81 4.12
C ALA A 54 2.16 -10.89 3.63
N ARG A 55 1.71 -11.79 2.74
CA ARG A 55 2.51 -12.84 2.12
C ARG A 55 3.22 -12.36 0.85
N SER A 56 2.91 -11.16 0.36
CA SER A 56 3.60 -10.57 -0.78
C SER A 56 5.05 -10.24 -0.44
N ALA A 57 5.97 -10.59 -1.35
CA ALA A 57 7.39 -10.30 -1.21
C ALA A 57 7.61 -8.81 -0.93
N LYS A 58 8.46 -8.51 0.05
CA LYS A 58 8.84 -7.12 0.31
C LYS A 58 9.71 -6.64 -0.85
N PRO A 59 9.43 -5.48 -1.46
CA PRO A 59 10.33 -4.92 -2.46
C PRO A 59 11.71 -4.75 -1.80
N ALA A 60 12.77 -5.16 -2.50
CA ALA A 60 14.13 -4.97 -2.03
C ALA A 60 14.37 -3.47 -1.81
N PRO A 61 15.06 -3.07 -0.73
CA PRO A 61 15.48 -1.69 -0.57
C PRO A 61 16.39 -1.35 -1.75
N VAL A 62 15.98 -0.36 -2.56
CA VAL A 62 16.80 0.25 -3.60
C VAL A 62 17.74 1.28 -3.00
#